data_AF-G5AHX4-F1
#
_entry.id   AF-G5AHX4-F1
#
_cell.length_a   1.000
_cell.length_b   1.000
_cell.length_c   1.000
_cell.angle_alpha   90.00
_cell.angle_beta   90.00
_cell.angle_gamma   90.00
#
_symmetry.space_group_name_H-M   'P 1'
#
loop_
_entity.id
_entity.type
_entity.pdbx_description
1 polymer ?
#
loop_
_entity_poly.entity_id
_entity_poly.type
_entity_poly.pdbx_seq_one_letter_code
_entity_poly.pdbx_strand_id
1 'polypeptide(L)'
;DRHVLPVCADLKFRLQHNALGFRYKFAWRTQVTTSTTCVHDCPTTENALHLFWDCVVARYQWDFYLRPFRELIDGAIDWRLVLFPSSIRLQLSTVRVYGDYALQAIFNFVRCCVLRALWLHRNKRLYNPSVTTSAPFVKHHALAYIRLHLHK
;
A
#
# COMPACT_ATOMS: atom_id res chain seq x y z
N ASP A 1 -15.41 1.90 0.81
CA ASP A 1 -14.78 2.52 -0.37
C ASP A 1 -15.43 3.78 -0.91
N ARG A 2 -16.67 4.11 -0.51
CA ARG A 2 -17.45 5.26 -1.03
C ARG A 2 -16.67 6.58 -1.17
N HIS A 3 -15.72 6.84 -0.28
CA HIS A 3 -14.99 8.11 -0.23
C HIS A 3 -13.59 8.06 -0.86
N VAL A 4 -13.13 6.89 -1.32
CA VAL A 4 -11.81 6.74 -1.93
C VAL A 4 -11.88 7.09 -3.41
N LEU A 5 -10.84 7.76 -3.94
CA LEU A 5 -10.73 8.01 -5.37
C LEU A 5 -10.81 6.69 -6.17
N PRO A 6 -11.57 6.66 -7.29
CA PRO A 6 -11.80 5.42 -8.06
C PRO A 6 -10.52 4.68 -8.43
N VAL A 7 -9.46 5.40 -8.80
CA VAL A 7 -8.15 4.81 -9.16
C VAL A 7 -7.46 4.09 -7.99
N CYS A 8 -7.70 4.51 -6.74
CA CYS A 8 -7.16 3.84 -5.56
C CYS A 8 -8.06 2.64 -5.18
N ALA A 9 -9.39 2.77 -5.35
CA ALA A 9 -10.35 1.71 -5.09
C ALA A 9 -10.18 0.53 -6.06
N ASP A 10 -9.99 0.79 -7.36
CA ASP A 10 -9.70 -0.22 -8.39
C ASP A 10 -8.47 -1.06 -8.03
N LEU A 11 -7.36 -0.39 -7.72
CA LEU A 11 -6.14 -1.09 -7.37
C LEU A 11 -6.33 -2.01 -6.16
N LYS A 12 -7.00 -1.51 -5.12
CA LYS A 12 -7.30 -2.30 -3.93
C LYS A 12 -8.17 -3.51 -4.29
N PHE A 13 -9.22 -3.32 -5.09
CA PHE A 13 -10.08 -4.41 -5.55
C PHE A 13 -9.25 -5.48 -6.27
N ARG A 14 -8.40 -5.07 -7.22
CA ARG A 14 -7.52 -5.99 -7.95
C ARG A 14 -6.51 -6.69 -7.05
N LEU A 15 -5.98 -6.01 -6.03
CA LEU A 15 -5.08 -6.60 -5.05
C LEU A 15 -5.79 -7.71 -4.26
N GLN A 16 -6.98 -7.42 -3.74
CA GLN A 16 -7.77 -8.37 -2.93
C GLN A 16 -8.20 -9.61 -3.73
N HIS A 17 -8.43 -9.46 -5.03
CA HIS A 17 -8.82 -10.56 -5.93
C HIS A 17 -7.62 -11.21 -6.64
N ASN A 18 -6.39 -10.93 -6.19
CA ASN A 18 -5.18 -11.44 -6.83
C ASN A 18 -5.16 -11.19 -8.36
N ALA A 19 -5.63 -10.03 -8.82
CA ALA A 19 -5.69 -9.62 -10.23
C ALA A 19 -4.55 -8.68 -10.66
N LEU A 20 -3.55 -8.50 -9.79
CA LEU A 20 -2.33 -7.75 -10.10
C LEU A 20 -1.24 -8.67 -10.69
N GLY A 21 -0.51 -8.15 -11.67
CA GLY A 21 0.57 -8.86 -12.37
C GLY A 21 1.89 -8.85 -11.61
N PHE A 22 1.94 -9.51 -10.45
CA PHE A 22 3.18 -9.71 -9.69
C PHE A 22 4.14 -10.64 -10.43
N ARG A 23 5.46 -10.44 -10.27
CA ARG A 23 6.45 -11.22 -11.04
C ARG A 23 6.41 -12.71 -10.76
N TYR A 24 6.03 -13.15 -9.56
CA TYR A 24 5.90 -14.59 -9.26
C TYR A 24 4.94 -15.32 -10.21
N LYS A 25 3.92 -14.64 -10.72
CA LYS A 25 2.92 -15.24 -11.64
C LYS A 25 3.47 -15.55 -13.02
N PHE A 26 4.62 -14.99 -13.36
CA PHE A 26 5.27 -15.18 -14.66
C PHE A 26 6.45 -16.15 -14.58
N ALA A 27 6.64 -16.83 -13.45
CA ALA A 27 7.74 -17.79 -13.25
C ALA A 27 7.74 -18.96 -14.26
N TRP A 28 6.58 -19.28 -14.86
CA TRP A 28 6.45 -20.31 -15.88
C TRP A 28 6.98 -19.90 -17.26
N ARG A 29 7.27 -18.62 -17.50
CA ARG A 29 7.78 -18.14 -18.79
C ARG A 29 9.27 -18.49 -18.93
N THR A 30 9.55 -19.61 -19.59
CA THR A 30 10.92 -20.11 -19.82
C THR A 30 11.61 -19.49 -21.03
N GLN A 31 10.85 -18.93 -21.98
CA GLN A 31 11.37 -18.41 -23.25
C GLN A 31 11.95 -16.98 -23.17
N VAL A 32 11.81 -16.31 -22.03
CA VAL A 32 12.31 -14.94 -21.82
C VAL A 32 12.90 -14.89 -20.42
N THR A 33 14.10 -14.31 -20.26
CA THR A 33 14.76 -14.14 -18.96
C THR A 33 13.95 -13.19 -18.08
N THR A 34 12.89 -13.70 -17.47
CA THR A 34 11.98 -12.93 -16.63
C THR A 34 12.37 -13.18 -15.19
N SER A 35 13.14 -12.27 -14.58
CA SER A 35 13.40 -12.38 -13.15
C SER A 35 12.07 -12.35 -12.38
N THR A 36 11.97 -13.19 -11.35
CA THR A 36 10.84 -13.25 -10.42
C THR A 36 11.08 -12.46 -9.14
N THR A 37 12.30 -11.93 -8.96
CA THR A 37 12.69 -11.17 -7.78
C THR A 37 12.06 -9.78 -7.76
N CYS A 38 12.00 -9.17 -6.58
CA CYS A 38 11.50 -7.82 -6.42
C CYS A 38 12.21 -6.82 -7.34
N VAL A 39 11.46 -5.89 -7.95
CA VAL A 39 12.03 -4.82 -8.78
C VAL A 39 12.83 -3.77 -7.99
N HIS A 40 12.77 -3.82 -6.66
CA HIS A 40 13.50 -2.94 -5.75
C HIS A 40 14.75 -3.64 -5.19
N ASP A 41 15.34 -4.54 -5.98
CA ASP A 41 16.60 -5.22 -5.68
C ASP A 41 16.58 -6.06 -4.38
N CYS A 42 15.38 -6.47 -3.94
CA CYS A 42 15.26 -7.41 -2.83
C CYS A 42 15.49 -8.85 -3.36
N PRO A 43 16.15 -9.73 -2.59
CA PRO A 43 16.42 -11.10 -3.01
C PRO A 43 15.15 -11.97 -3.06
N THR A 44 14.07 -11.52 -2.42
CA THR A 44 12.79 -12.24 -2.34
C THR A 44 12.00 -12.15 -3.65
N THR A 45 11.26 -13.21 -3.96
CA THR A 45 10.27 -13.22 -5.04
C THR A 45 9.21 -12.12 -4.85
N GLU A 46 8.89 -11.39 -5.92
CA GLU A 46 7.86 -10.36 -5.89
C GLU A 46 6.47 -10.99 -5.81
N ASN A 47 5.90 -11.04 -4.61
CA ASN A 47 4.49 -11.35 -4.35
C ASN A 47 3.77 -10.14 -3.70
N ALA A 48 2.47 -10.29 -3.43
CA ALA A 48 1.66 -9.20 -2.86
C ALA A 48 2.18 -8.74 -1.49
N LEU A 49 2.38 -9.68 -0.57
CA LEU A 49 2.88 -9.40 0.78
C LEU A 49 4.24 -8.71 0.72
N HIS A 50 5.19 -9.26 -0.05
CA HIS A 50 6.52 -8.68 -0.18
C HIS A 50 6.45 -7.27 -0.77
N LEU A 51 5.80 -7.08 -1.92
CA LEU A 51 5.79 -5.79 -2.61
C LEU A 51 5.11 -4.70 -1.78
N PHE A 52 4.02 -5.03 -1.09
CA PHE A 52 3.20 -4.06 -0.40
C PHE A 52 3.43 -3.98 1.11
N TRP A 53 4.22 -4.86 1.72
CA TRP A 53 4.46 -4.88 3.16
C TRP A 53 5.94 -5.04 3.51
N ASP A 54 6.58 -6.15 3.09
CA ASP A 54 7.93 -6.49 3.58
C ASP A 54 9.06 -5.75 2.87
N CYS A 55 8.85 -5.35 1.61
CA CYS A 55 9.87 -4.67 0.81
C CYS A 55 10.37 -3.42 1.53
N VAL A 56 11.67 -3.13 1.44
CA VAL A 56 12.28 -1.95 2.07
C VAL A 56 11.56 -0.64 1.71
N VAL A 57 11.10 -0.53 0.46
CA VAL A 57 10.34 0.62 -0.01
C VAL A 57 8.98 0.70 0.67
N ALA A 58 8.30 -0.44 0.85
CA ALA A 58 6.99 -0.52 1.52
C ALA A 58 7.09 -0.24 3.02
N ARG A 59 8.03 -0.88 3.72
CA ARG A 59 8.29 -0.64 5.15
C ARG A 59 8.54 0.83 5.44
N TYR A 60 9.38 1.49 4.64
CA TYR A 60 9.61 2.94 4.76
C TYR A 60 8.32 3.76 4.71
N GLN A 61 7.35 3.38 3.88
CA GLN A 61 6.07 4.09 3.83
C GLN A 61 5.22 3.80 5.06
N TRP A 62 5.08 2.53 5.43
CA TRP A 62 4.21 2.15 6.54
C TRP A 62 4.73 2.64 7.89
N ASP A 63 6.05 2.69 8.09
CA ASP A 63 6.65 3.32 9.26
C ASP A 63 6.28 4.80 9.39
N PHE A 64 6.17 5.50 8.27
CA PHE A 64 5.74 6.90 8.26
C PHE A 64 4.22 7.05 8.41
N TYR A 65 3.44 6.38 7.56
CA TYR A 65 2.00 6.59 7.42
C TYR A 65 1.16 5.92 8.50
N LEU A 66 1.64 4.83 9.11
CA LEU A 66 0.92 4.15 10.18
C LEU A 66 1.23 4.74 11.55
N ARG A 67 2.30 5.55 11.68
CA ARG A 67 2.70 6.14 12.96
C ARG A 67 1.55 6.84 13.70
N PRO A 68 0.70 7.68 13.06
CA PRO A 68 -0.41 8.32 13.76
C PRO A 68 -1.49 7.35 14.26
N PHE A 69 -1.57 6.14 13.71
CA PHE A 69 -2.61 5.17 14.06
C PHE A 69 -2.19 4.21 15.16
N ARG A 70 -0.90 4.12 15.50
CA ARG A 70 -0.36 3.16 16.48
C ARG A 70 -0.98 3.32 17.88
N GLU A 71 -1.32 4.55 18.25
CA GLU A 71 -1.95 4.86 19.54
C GLU A 71 -3.48 4.86 19.47
N LEU A 72 -4.05 4.80 18.27
CA LEU A 72 -5.49 4.92 18.04
C LEU A 72 -6.17 3.55 17.84
N ILE A 73 -5.42 2.59 17.32
CA ILE A 73 -5.86 1.23 17.03
C ILE A 73 -5.48 0.32 18.20
N ASP A 74 -6.40 -0.54 18.59
CA ASP A 74 -6.17 -1.63 19.53
C ASP A 74 -5.51 -2.81 18.81
N GLY A 75 -4.29 -3.14 19.21
CA GLY A 75 -3.47 -4.20 18.62
C GLY A 75 -2.47 -3.73 17.55
N ALA A 76 -1.79 -4.71 16.94
CA ALA A 76 -0.76 -4.44 15.93
C ALA A 76 -1.38 -4.18 14.56
N ILE A 77 -0.83 -3.21 13.83
CA ILE A 77 -1.16 -2.99 12.42
C ILE A 77 -0.27 -3.90 11.58
N ASP A 78 -0.86 -4.94 11.00
CA ASP A 78 -0.19 -5.91 10.14
C ASP A 78 -0.66 -5.83 8.68
N TRP A 79 -0.09 -6.70 7.84
CA TRP A 79 -0.49 -6.84 6.44
C TRP A 79 -1.99 -7.13 6.27
N ARG A 80 -2.55 -7.98 7.15
CA ARG A 80 -3.96 -8.37 7.07
C ARG A 80 -4.86 -7.16 7.30
N LEU A 81 -4.51 -6.29 8.24
CA LEU A 81 -5.27 -5.06 8.53
C LEU A 81 -5.20 -4.05 7.37
N VAL A 82 -4.06 -3.94 6.70
CA VAL A 82 -3.92 -3.10 5.50
C VAL A 82 -4.78 -3.62 4.34
N LEU A 83 -4.80 -4.93 4.15
CA LEU A 83 -5.56 -5.57 3.07
C LEU A 83 -7.07 -5.57 3.36
N PHE A 84 -7.45 -5.85 4.60
CA PHE A 84 -8.83 -6.00 5.07
C PHE A 84 -9.07 -5.14 6.33
N PRO A 85 -9.36 -3.84 6.18
CA PRO A 85 -9.50 -2.93 7.32
C PRO A 85 -10.79 -3.13 8.12
N SER A 86 -11.68 -4.04 7.71
CA SER A 86 -12.94 -4.30 8.41
C SER A 86 -12.73 -4.87 9.81
N SER A 87 -11.52 -5.35 10.13
CA SER A 87 -11.14 -5.84 11.46
C SER A 87 -10.43 -4.79 12.33
N ILE A 88 -10.38 -3.52 11.92
CA ILE A 88 -9.82 -2.46 12.76
C ILE A 88 -10.64 -2.33 14.03
N ARG A 89 -9.96 -2.41 15.16
CA ARG A 89 -10.51 -2.11 16.48
C ARG A 89 -9.87 -0.81 16.94
N LEU A 90 -10.68 0.18 17.28
CA LEU A 90 -10.20 1.45 17.80
C LEU A 90 -10.24 1.42 19.33
N GLN A 91 -9.32 2.14 19.97
CA GLN A 91 -9.39 2.33 21.41
C GLN A 91 -10.68 3.07 21.79
N LEU A 92 -11.25 2.77 22.96
CA LEU A 92 -12.49 3.43 23.42
C LEU A 92 -12.32 4.95 23.57
N SER A 93 -11.15 5.39 24.04
CA SER A 93 -10.76 6.81 24.11
C SER A 93 -10.82 7.46 22.73
N THR A 94 -10.23 6.82 21.74
CA THR A 94 -10.20 7.25 20.35
C THR A 94 -11.60 7.36 19.74
N VAL A 95 -12.46 6.36 19.95
CA VAL A 95 -13.84 6.37 19.45
C VAL A 95 -14.63 7.54 20.03
N ARG A 96 -14.47 7.85 21.32
CA ARG A 96 -15.15 8.96 21.98
C ARG A 96 -14.75 10.33 21.42
N VAL A 97 -13.49 10.50 21.03
CA VAL A 97 -12.96 11.78 20.57
C VAL A 97 -13.24 12.01 19.08
N TYR A 98 -12.99 11.01 18.24
CA TYR A 98 -13.00 11.19 16.78
C TYR A 98 -14.18 10.52 16.07
N GLY A 99 -14.87 9.62 16.75
CA GLY A 99 -15.85 8.73 16.13
C GLY A 99 -15.21 7.61 15.31
N ASP A 100 -15.88 6.47 15.27
CA ASP A 100 -15.38 5.28 14.58
C ASP A 100 -15.26 5.48 13.06
N TYR A 101 -16.30 6.09 12.47
CA TYR A 101 -16.40 6.28 11.03
C TYR A 101 -15.27 7.14 10.44
N ALA A 102 -14.95 8.27 11.07
CA ALA A 102 -13.97 9.21 10.56
C ALA A 102 -12.57 8.57 10.50
N LEU A 103 -12.20 7.84 11.54
CA LEU A 103 -10.89 7.17 11.60
C LEU A 103 -10.78 6.02 10.62
N GLN A 104 -11.84 5.20 10.48
CA GLN A 104 -11.87 4.17 9.45
C GLN A 104 -11.75 4.78 8.05
N ALA A 105 -12.42 5.90 7.78
CA ALA A 105 -12.33 6.61 6.51
C ALA A 105 -10.90 7.12 6.24
N ILE A 106 -10.28 7.78 7.22
CA ILE A 106 -8.90 8.30 7.10
C ILE A 106 -7.90 7.16 6.90
N PHE A 107 -8.00 6.08 7.70
CA PHE A 107 -7.16 4.89 7.53
C PHE A 107 -7.33 4.30 6.12
N ASN A 108 -8.58 4.25 5.64
CA ASN A 108 -8.89 3.75 4.31
C ASN A 108 -8.32 4.65 3.19
N PHE A 109 -8.26 5.97 3.38
CA PHE A 109 -7.58 6.87 2.43
C PHE A 109 -6.08 6.60 2.42
N VAL A 110 -5.45 6.60 3.59
CA VAL A 110 -4.01 6.41 3.73
C VAL A 110 -3.60 5.09 3.10
N ARG A 111 -4.22 3.97 3.50
CA ARG A 111 -3.83 2.64 2.98
C ARG A 111 -3.98 2.56 1.46
N CYS A 112 -5.09 3.05 0.90
CA CYS A 112 -5.36 2.94 -0.54
C CYS A 112 -4.41 3.84 -1.35
N CYS A 113 -4.08 5.03 -0.84
CA CYS A 113 -3.12 5.92 -1.49
C CYS A 113 -1.69 5.37 -1.46
N VAL A 114 -1.27 4.78 -0.33
CA VAL A 114 0.06 4.16 -0.19
C VAL A 114 0.18 2.94 -1.10
N LEU A 115 -0.81 2.04 -1.10
CA LEU A 115 -0.85 0.89 -2.03
C LEU A 115 -0.75 1.36 -3.48
N ARG A 116 -1.47 2.43 -3.84
CA ARG A 116 -1.40 3.00 -5.19
C ARG A 116 -0.03 3.56 -5.54
N ALA A 117 0.57 4.32 -4.64
CA ALA A 117 1.90 4.88 -4.87
C ALA A 117 2.97 3.78 -4.99
N LEU A 118 2.89 2.72 -4.18
CA LEU A 118 3.78 1.57 -4.24
C LEU A 118 3.66 0.83 -5.59
N TRP A 119 2.43 0.59 -6.05
CA TRP A 119 2.20 -0.06 -7.33
C TRP A 119 2.73 0.76 -8.52
N LEU A 120 2.51 2.07 -8.51
CA LEU A 120 3.06 2.95 -9.54
C LEU A 120 4.58 3.00 -9.52
N HIS A 121 5.18 3.10 -8.34
CA HIS A 121 6.63 3.10 -8.20
C HIS A 121 7.24 1.80 -8.73
N ARG A 122 6.64 0.65 -8.40
CA ARG A 122 7.00 -0.66 -8.94
C ARG A 122 6.95 -0.67 -10.47
N ASN A 123 5.87 -0.17 -11.07
CA ASN A 123 5.75 -0.14 -12.53
C ASN A 123 6.75 0.83 -13.17
N LYS A 124 7.01 1.98 -12.54
CA LYS A 124 8.00 2.95 -13.02
C LYS A 124 9.40 2.33 -13.05
N ARG A 125 9.80 1.62 -11.99
CA ARG A 125 11.04 0.83 -11.93
C ARG A 125 11.10 -0.24 -13.02
N LEU A 126 10.02 -1.02 -13.16
CA LEU A 126 9.99 -2.13 -14.09
C LEU A 126 10.16 -1.69 -15.55
N TYR A 127 9.48 -0.62 -15.96
CA TYR A 127 9.49 -0.15 -17.35
C TYR A 127 10.56 0.90 -17.65
N ASN A 128 11.23 1.45 -16.63
CA ASN A 128 12.28 2.45 -16.79
C ASN A 128 13.49 2.09 -15.92
N PRO A 129 14.24 1.03 -16.26
CA PRO A 129 15.34 0.53 -15.42
C PRO A 129 16.49 1.55 -15.25
N SER A 130 16.61 2.52 -16.16
CA SER A 130 17.57 3.62 -16.07
C SER A 130 17.18 4.72 -15.07
N VAL A 131 15.92 4.75 -14.60
CA VAL A 131 15.43 5.78 -13.70
C VAL A 131 15.68 5.36 -12.25
N THR A 132 16.55 6.10 -11.56
CA THR A 132 16.68 6.01 -10.11
C THR A 132 15.41 6.51 -9.45
N THR A 133 14.64 5.62 -8.85
CA THR A 133 13.46 5.96 -8.06
C THR A 133 13.74 5.65 -6.60
N SER A 134 13.32 6.53 -5.71
CA SER A 134 13.62 6.45 -4.29
C SER A 134 12.34 6.26 -3.48
N ALA A 135 12.43 5.63 -2.30
CA ALA A 135 11.29 5.48 -1.39
C ALA A 135 10.57 6.80 -1.06
N PRO A 136 11.25 7.97 -0.97
CA PRO A 136 10.60 9.27 -0.88
C PRO A 136 9.60 9.60 -2.00
N PHE A 137 9.81 9.13 -3.24
CA PHE A 137 8.84 9.32 -4.33
C PHE A 137 7.46 8.78 -3.95
N VAL A 138 7.42 7.57 -3.38
CA VAL A 138 6.19 6.92 -2.95
C VAL A 138 5.49 7.75 -1.87
N LYS A 139 6.26 8.25 -0.89
CA LYS A 139 5.76 9.15 0.16
C LYS A 139 5.13 10.41 -0.43
N HIS A 140 5.84 11.15 -1.28
CA HIS A 140 5.27 12.38 -1.85
C HIS A 140 4.01 12.10 -2.68
N HIS A 141 4.02 11.03 -3.47
CA HIS A 141 2.88 10.67 -4.32
C HIS A 141 1.67 10.20 -3.51
N ALA A 142 1.87 9.42 -2.45
CA ALA A 142 0.80 9.00 -1.54
C ALA A 142 0.22 10.21 -0.79
N LEU A 143 1.07 11.11 -0.28
CA LEU A 143 0.64 12.32 0.42
C LEU A 143 -0.20 13.25 -0.48
N ALA A 144 0.20 13.44 -1.73
CA ALA A 144 -0.57 14.25 -2.68
C ALA A 144 -1.99 13.71 -2.84
N TYR A 145 -2.14 12.39 -3.00
CA TYR A 145 -3.45 11.75 -3.10
C TYR A 145 -4.23 11.82 -1.80
N ILE A 146 -3.60 11.64 -0.64
CA ILE A 146 -4.26 11.78 0.67
C ILE A 146 -4.82 13.20 0.82
N ARG A 147 -4.03 14.24 0.48
CA ARG A 147 -4.49 15.63 0.52
C ARG A 147 -5.70 15.86 -0.39
N LEU A 148 -5.75 15.26 -1.58
CA LEU A 148 -6.94 15.35 -2.45
C LEU A 148 -8.21 14.76 -1.82
N HIS A 149 -8.09 13.80 -0.90
CA HIS A 149 -9.25 13.28 -0.16
C HIS A 149 -9.67 14.19 0.99
N LEU A 150 -8.70 14.85 1.64
CA LEU A 150 -8.93 15.67 2.84
C LEU A 150 -9.28 17.14 2.53
N HIS A 151 -8.92 17.64 1.36
CA HIS A 151 -9.21 19.01 0.91
C HIS A 151 -10.59 19.16 0.23
N LYS A 152 -11.48 18.18 0.39
CA LYS A 152 -12.87 18.27 -0.08
C LYS A 152 -13.79 18.80 1.01
#